data_AF-A0A535SAC8-F1
#
_entry.id   AF-A0A535SAC8-F1
#
_cell.length_a   1.000
_cell.length_b   1.000
_cell.length_c   1.000
_cell.angle_alpha   90.00
_cell.angle_beta   90.00
_cell.angle_gamma   90.00
#
_symmetry.space_group_name_H-M   'P 1'
#
loop_
_entity.id
_entity.type
_entity.pdbx_description
1 polymer ?
#
loop_
_entity_poly.entity_id
_entity_poly.type
_entity_poly.pdbx_seq_one_letter_code
_entity_poly.pdbx_strand_id
1 'polypeptide(L)'
;MRKRPLAGAVVGIAVLVLIGAAGYTAYAGGSVYHSLDSGRQELVAAQTTMKNAGRSADVSQLDAALAELKRAERDFDDAKARAQGDPALRLAGGVPAAGQQVDASAHLAAIGADLSRAGEAAAVVAIQVATLRNKYAGHPLTADDLQAILEQAQAIVKTYSGSIQAIGQELRAAHGERAQVTTTDLVPPMRNAYDAVDRALTDADTAFLRYQDVRQVLSDLLGVQLPA
;
A
#
# COMPACT_ATOMS: atom_id res chain seq x y z
N MET A 1 5.23 31.49 -16.08
CA MET A 1 4.32 30.57 -15.36
C MET A 1 4.93 29.18 -15.35
N ARG A 2 5.30 28.65 -14.16
CA ARG A 2 5.99 27.37 -14.02
C ARG A 2 5.00 26.22 -14.22
N LYS A 3 5.30 25.32 -15.17
CA LYS A 3 4.58 24.06 -15.40
C LYS A 3 4.60 23.24 -14.11
N ARG A 4 3.46 23.12 -13.41
CA ARG A 4 3.30 22.20 -12.29
C ARG A 4 3.15 20.78 -12.89
N PRO A 5 4.01 19.81 -12.55
CA PRO A 5 3.88 18.46 -13.08
C PRO A 5 2.61 17.79 -12.54
N LEU A 6 2.02 16.94 -13.38
CA LEU A 6 0.81 16.08 -13.24
C LEU A 6 0.86 15.08 -12.05
N ALA A 7 1.59 15.38 -10.98
CA ALA A 7 2.14 14.41 -10.05
C ALA A 7 1.40 14.36 -8.69
N GLY A 8 0.06 14.49 -8.68
CA GLY A 8 -0.71 14.66 -7.45
C GLY A 8 -1.47 13.45 -6.92
N ALA A 9 -2.07 12.63 -7.80
CA ALA A 9 -3.20 11.79 -7.36
C ALA A 9 -2.94 10.32 -6.96
N VAL A 10 -1.74 9.74 -7.11
CA VAL A 10 -1.62 8.26 -6.93
C VAL A 10 -0.73 7.78 -5.79
N VAL A 11 0.12 8.60 -5.15
CA VAL A 11 1.06 8.04 -4.15
C VAL A 11 1.16 8.84 -2.87
N GLY A 12 0.52 8.31 -1.84
CA GLY A 12 0.69 8.72 -0.46
C GLY A 12 0.60 7.55 0.52
N ILE A 13 1.20 6.38 0.23
CA ILE A 13 1.50 5.41 1.30
C ILE A 13 2.89 5.74 1.82
N ALA A 14 3.03 6.81 2.59
CA ALA A 14 4.34 7.27 3.05
C ALA A 14 4.92 6.38 4.15
N VAL A 15 6.02 5.68 3.80
CA VAL A 15 7.25 5.51 4.61
C VAL A 15 7.16 4.53 5.79
N LEU A 16 7.24 3.22 5.51
CA LEU A 16 7.55 2.14 6.48
C LEU A 16 9.06 2.01 6.77
N VAL A 17 9.78 3.13 6.89
CA VAL A 17 11.25 3.13 7.04
C VAL A 17 11.73 2.60 8.42
N LEU A 18 10.86 2.42 9.41
CA LEU A 18 11.27 2.12 10.78
C LEU A 18 11.05 0.67 11.26
N ILE A 19 10.40 -0.21 10.49
CA ILE A 19 10.18 -1.61 10.90
C ILE A 19 11.50 -2.40 11.02
N GLY A 20 12.53 -2.03 10.25
CA GLY A 20 13.84 -2.71 10.28
C GLY A 20 14.58 -2.64 11.63
N ALA A 21 14.28 -1.65 12.49
CA ALA A 21 14.92 -1.55 13.80
C ALA A 21 14.31 -2.48 14.87
N ALA A 22 13.03 -2.87 14.71
CA ALA A 22 12.29 -3.66 15.71
C ALA A 22 12.80 -5.11 15.84
N GLY A 23 13.39 -5.67 14.77
CA GLY A 23 13.84 -7.05 14.78
C GLY A 23 15.18 -7.33 15.46
N TYR A 24 15.94 -6.30 15.85
CA TYR A 24 17.28 -6.53 16.39
C TYR A 24 17.30 -6.93 17.88
N THR A 25 16.17 -6.83 18.61
CA THR A 25 16.21 -6.94 20.09
C THR A 25 15.29 -7.97 20.75
N ALA A 26 14.48 -8.71 19.98
CA ALA A 26 13.69 -9.82 20.52
C ALA A 26 14.10 -11.16 19.88
N TYR A 27 15.06 -11.79 20.55
CA TYR A 27 15.43 -13.21 20.56
C TYR A 27 14.65 -14.20 19.65
N ALA A 28 15.40 -15.04 18.93
CA ALA A 28 15.02 -16.32 18.31
C ALA A 28 14.01 -16.36 17.14
N GLY A 29 13.71 -15.24 16.49
CA GLY A 29 12.79 -15.18 15.33
C GLY A 29 13.42 -14.75 13.99
N GLY A 30 14.57 -15.31 13.60
CA GLY A 30 15.28 -14.87 12.38
C GLY A 30 14.44 -14.90 11.09
N SER A 31 13.51 -15.85 10.98
CA SER A 31 12.60 -15.99 9.83
C SER A 31 11.45 -14.98 9.85
N VAL A 32 10.85 -14.69 11.01
CA VAL A 32 9.80 -13.66 11.16
C VAL A 32 10.38 -12.29 10.81
N TYR A 33 11.58 -11.99 11.31
CA TYR A 33 12.27 -10.75 10.98
C TYR A 33 12.58 -10.65 9.48
N HIS A 34 13.08 -11.72 8.87
CA HIS A 34 13.41 -11.71 7.46
C HIS A 34 12.18 -11.43 6.59
N SER A 35 11.05 -12.10 6.87
CA SER A 35 9.80 -11.87 6.16
C SER A 35 9.24 -10.45 6.40
N LEU A 36 9.30 -9.93 7.64
CA LEU A 36 8.90 -8.54 7.92
C LEU A 36 9.76 -7.51 7.18
N ASP A 37 11.08 -7.69 7.18
CA ASP A 37 12.00 -6.76 6.52
C ASP A 37 11.92 -6.88 5.00
N SER A 38 11.75 -8.08 4.45
CA SER A 38 11.54 -8.31 3.03
C SER A 38 10.24 -7.64 2.56
N GLY A 39 9.11 -7.92 3.22
CA GLY A 39 7.84 -7.29 2.87
C GLY A 39 7.86 -5.76 2.99
N ARG A 40 8.58 -5.23 3.98
CA ARG A 40 8.85 -3.79 4.11
C ARG A 40 9.63 -3.24 2.91
N GLN A 41 10.74 -3.89 2.53
CA GLN A 41 11.56 -3.44 1.40
C GLN A 41 10.77 -3.43 0.10
N GLU A 42 9.97 -4.47 -0.14
CA GLU A 42 9.12 -4.58 -1.32
C GLU A 42 8.00 -3.55 -1.33
N LEU A 43 7.37 -3.26 -0.19
CA LEU A 43 6.36 -2.21 -0.09
C LEU A 43 6.95 -0.81 -0.35
N VAL A 44 8.17 -0.55 0.12
CA VAL A 44 8.90 0.71 -0.17
C VAL A 44 9.31 0.80 -1.65
N ALA A 45 9.72 -0.31 -2.25
CA ALA A 45 10.01 -0.39 -3.67
C ALA A 45 8.75 -0.07 -4.48
N ALA A 46 7.62 -0.72 -4.17
CA ALA A 46 6.34 -0.48 -4.81
C ALA A 46 5.93 0.99 -4.72
N GLN A 47 6.03 1.58 -3.54
CA GLN A 47 5.71 3.00 -3.34
C GLN A 47 6.56 3.90 -4.24
N THR A 48 7.86 3.63 -4.31
CA THR A 48 8.80 4.41 -5.14
C THR A 48 8.48 4.24 -6.61
N THR A 49 8.24 3.01 -7.05
CA THR A 49 7.89 2.65 -8.42
C THR A 49 6.58 3.31 -8.83
N MET A 50 5.52 3.22 -8.03
CA MET A 50 4.25 3.91 -8.30
C MET A 50 4.42 5.43 -8.37
N LYS A 51 5.29 6.02 -7.53
CA LYS A 51 5.51 7.47 -7.51
C LYS A 51 6.18 7.95 -8.79
N ASN A 52 7.09 7.13 -9.31
CA ASN A 52 7.77 7.40 -10.56
C ASN A 52 6.85 7.16 -11.76
N ALA A 53 6.09 6.06 -11.73
CA ALA A 53 5.13 5.71 -12.77
C ALA A 53 3.98 6.71 -12.88
N GLY A 54 3.53 7.29 -11.76
CA GLY A 54 2.55 8.38 -11.76
C GLY A 54 3.04 9.63 -12.51
N ARG A 55 4.36 9.81 -12.71
CA ARG A 55 4.94 10.91 -13.49
C ARG A 55 5.11 10.59 -14.97
N SER A 56 5.36 9.32 -15.31
CA SER A 56 5.66 8.87 -16.67
C SER A 56 4.47 8.20 -17.39
N ALA A 57 3.44 7.77 -16.64
CA ALA A 57 2.39 6.85 -17.10
C ALA A 57 2.95 5.55 -17.73
N ASP A 58 4.11 5.11 -17.25
CA ASP A 58 4.75 3.89 -17.70
C ASP A 58 4.04 2.67 -17.08
N VAL A 59 3.31 1.93 -17.94
CA VAL A 59 2.56 0.74 -17.54
C VAL A 59 3.50 -0.34 -17.00
N SER A 60 4.71 -0.49 -17.56
CA SER A 60 5.66 -1.51 -17.09
C SER A 60 6.14 -1.26 -15.67
N GLN A 61 6.26 0.02 -15.28
CA GLN A 61 6.58 0.40 -13.91
C GLN A 61 5.39 0.14 -12.97
N LEU A 62 4.15 0.40 -13.41
CA LEU A 62 2.97 0.10 -12.60
C LEU A 62 2.79 -1.41 -12.38
N ASP A 63 3.05 -2.24 -13.40
CA ASP A 63 3.04 -3.70 -13.28
C ASP A 63 4.13 -4.21 -12.32
N ALA A 64 5.33 -3.62 -12.39
CA ALA A 64 6.41 -3.94 -11.45
C ALA A 64 6.02 -3.59 -10.01
N ALA A 65 5.42 -2.41 -9.79
CA ALA A 65 4.93 -2.00 -8.48
C ALA A 65 3.84 -2.94 -7.96
N LEU A 66 2.91 -3.38 -8.82
CA LEU A 66 1.89 -4.37 -8.45
C LEU A 66 2.51 -5.71 -8.04
N ALA A 67 3.56 -6.15 -8.73
CA ALA A 67 4.28 -7.37 -8.36
C ALA A 67 5.07 -7.22 -7.04
N GLU A 68 5.59 -6.04 -6.75
CA GLU A 68 6.22 -5.70 -5.47
C GLU A 68 5.20 -5.71 -4.32
N LEU A 69 4.01 -5.13 -4.50
CA LEU A 69 2.92 -5.16 -3.51
C LEU A 69 2.47 -6.59 -3.18
N LYS A 70 2.31 -7.44 -4.21
CA LYS A 70 1.94 -8.85 -4.04
C LYS A 70 2.99 -9.68 -3.31
N ARG A 71 4.26 -9.36 -3.50
CA ARG A 71 5.32 -10.02 -2.74
C ARG A 71 5.32 -9.53 -1.31
N ALA A 72 5.14 -8.22 -1.10
CA ALA A 72 5.07 -7.63 0.22
C ALA A 72 3.91 -8.22 1.06
N GLU A 73 2.72 -8.32 0.48
CA GLU A 73 1.58 -8.99 1.11
C GLU A 73 1.94 -10.41 1.56
N ARG A 74 2.48 -11.23 0.65
CA ARG A 74 2.88 -12.60 0.97
C ARG A 74 3.88 -12.65 2.11
N ASP A 75 4.93 -11.83 2.06
CA ASP A 75 5.96 -11.79 3.08
C ASP A 75 5.42 -11.35 4.45
N PHE A 76 4.46 -10.41 4.47
CA PHE A 76 3.77 -10.03 5.69
C PHE A 76 2.85 -11.13 6.23
N ASP A 77 2.07 -11.81 5.39
CA ASP A 77 1.25 -12.94 5.81
C ASP A 77 2.12 -14.10 6.34
N ASP A 78 3.25 -14.34 5.69
CA ASP A 78 4.27 -15.31 6.10
C ASP A 78 4.87 -14.96 7.47
N ALA A 79 5.16 -13.68 7.71
CA ALA A 79 5.63 -13.19 9.01
C ALA A 79 4.57 -13.38 10.10
N LYS A 80 3.30 -13.07 9.82
CA LYS A 80 2.16 -13.26 10.74
C LYS A 80 2.01 -14.74 11.10
N ALA A 81 1.99 -15.61 10.09
CA ALA A 81 1.85 -17.05 10.28
C ALA A 81 2.99 -17.63 11.13
N ARG A 82 4.24 -17.20 10.89
CA ARG A 82 5.40 -17.65 11.68
C ARG A 82 5.36 -17.10 13.12
N ALA A 83 4.99 -15.84 13.31
CA ALA A 83 4.86 -15.26 14.66
C ALA A 83 3.83 -16.02 15.52
N GLN A 84 2.74 -16.51 14.92
CA GLN A 84 1.67 -17.23 15.62
C GLN A 84 1.89 -18.76 15.69
N GLY A 85 2.61 -19.31 14.73
CA GLY A 85 2.74 -20.76 14.48
C GLY A 85 4.05 -21.38 14.96
N ASP A 86 5.12 -20.61 15.17
CA ASP A 86 6.43 -21.15 15.54
C ASP A 86 6.43 -21.68 17.00
N PRO A 87 6.70 -22.98 17.22
CA PRO A 87 6.76 -23.56 18.56
C PRO A 87 7.76 -22.87 19.50
N ALA A 88 8.89 -22.39 18.99
CA ALA A 88 9.88 -21.69 19.80
C ALA A 88 9.36 -20.31 20.26
N LEU A 89 8.62 -19.61 19.38
CA LEU A 89 7.97 -18.34 19.73
C LEU A 89 6.78 -18.54 20.66
N ARG A 90 6.05 -19.66 20.54
CA ARG A 90 5.01 -20.03 21.52
C ARG A 90 5.58 -20.30 22.91
N LEU A 91 6.74 -20.95 22.99
CA LEU A 91 7.43 -21.18 24.27
C LEU A 91 7.95 -19.87 24.88
N ALA A 92 8.52 -18.99 24.05
CA ALA A 92 8.92 -17.65 24.48
C ALA A 92 7.71 -16.78 24.88
N GLY A 93 6.58 -16.93 24.19
CA GLY A 93 5.32 -16.24 24.46
C GLY A 93 4.64 -16.66 25.76
N GLY A 94 5.08 -17.75 26.40
CA GLY A 94 4.64 -18.13 27.74
C GLY A 94 5.11 -17.16 28.84
N VAL A 95 6.08 -16.28 28.54
CA VAL A 95 6.48 -15.18 29.42
C VAL A 95 5.71 -13.92 29.02
N PRO A 96 4.94 -13.27 29.93
CA PRO A 96 4.04 -12.16 29.57
C PRO A 96 4.69 -11.03 28.76
N ALA A 97 5.88 -10.58 29.17
CA ALA A 97 6.60 -9.51 28.49
C ALA A 97 7.12 -9.89 27.09
N ALA A 98 7.50 -11.15 26.88
CA ALA A 98 7.97 -11.64 25.58
C ALA A 98 6.79 -11.97 24.66
N GLY A 99 5.69 -12.50 25.20
CA GLY A 99 4.44 -12.72 24.47
C GLY A 99 3.89 -11.44 23.86
N GLN A 100 3.93 -10.33 24.60
CA GLN A 100 3.50 -9.03 24.08
C GLN A 100 4.34 -8.55 22.88
N GLN A 101 5.64 -8.85 22.82
CA GLN A 101 6.46 -8.47 21.65
C GLN A 101 6.14 -9.33 20.43
N VAL A 102 5.93 -10.64 20.63
CA VAL A 102 5.59 -11.58 19.54
C VAL A 102 4.23 -11.23 18.95
N ASP A 103 3.25 -10.95 19.81
CA ASP A 103 1.91 -10.53 19.40
C ASP A 103 1.96 -9.18 18.65
N ALA A 104 2.72 -8.21 19.18
CA ALA A 104 2.97 -6.94 18.50
C ALA A 104 3.63 -7.11 17.12
N SER A 105 4.54 -8.07 16.94
CA SER A 105 5.10 -8.39 15.61
C SER A 105 4.07 -9.01 14.67
N ALA A 106 3.18 -9.88 15.16
CA ALA A 106 2.11 -10.47 14.36
C ALA A 106 1.11 -9.42 13.87
N HIS A 107 0.76 -8.45 14.72
CA HIS A 107 -0.08 -7.32 14.34
C HIS A 107 0.61 -6.37 13.35
N LEU A 108 1.91 -6.08 13.52
CA LEU A 108 2.66 -5.30 12.53
C LEU A 108 2.67 -5.98 11.14
N ALA A 109 2.83 -7.30 11.13
CA ALA A 109 2.76 -8.09 9.91
C ALA A 109 1.37 -7.97 9.26
N ALA A 110 0.29 -8.13 10.04
CA ALA A 110 -1.07 -7.98 9.54
C ALA A 110 -1.33 -6.59 8.91
N ILE A 111 -0.91 -5.53 9.61
CA ILE A 111 -1.02 -4.14 9.11
C ILE A 111 -0.27 -3.97 7.78
N GLY A 112 0.94 -4.53 7.68
CA GLY A 112 1.71 -4.51 6.43
C GLY A 112 1.00 -5.21 5.27
N ALA A 113 0.37 -6.36 5.53
CA ALA A 113 -0.40 -7.11 4.53
C ALA A 113 -1.63 -6.32 4.06
N ASP A 114 -2.40 -5.75 5.01
CA ASP A 114 -3.57 -4.91 4.70
C ASP A 114 -3.18 -3.68 3.85
N LEU A 115 -2.09 -2.99 4.22
CA LEU A 115 -1.59 -1.85 3.46
C LEU A 115 -1.10 -2.23 2.05
N SER A 116 -0.48 -3.40 1.89
CA SER A 116 -0.11 -3.93 0.57
C SER A 116 -1.34 -4.19 -0.29
N ARG A 117 -2.36 -4.88 0.23
CA ARG A 117 -3.64 -5.11 -0.47
C ARG A 117 -4.34 -3.83 -0.89
N ALA A 118 -4.35 -2.82 -0.01
CA ALA A 118 -4.86 -1.49 -0.34
C ALA A 118 -4.08 -0.88 -1.53
N GLY A 119 -2.75 -0.96 -1.51
CA GLY A 119 -1.90 -0.52 -2.62
C GLY A 119 -2.21 -1.23 -3.93
N GLU A 120 -2.47 -2.55 -3.90
CA GLU A 120 -2.78 -3.34 -5.10
C GLU A 120 -4.06 -2.88 -5.78
N ALA A 121 -5.11 -2.67 -4.99
CA ALA A 121 -6.40 -2.19 -5.49
C ALA A 121 -6.26 -0.83 -6.21
N ALA A 122 -5.40 0.06 -5.69
CA ALA A 122 -5.09 1.33 -6.34
C ALA A 122 -4.26 1.14 -7.63
N ALA A 123 -3.25 0.27 -7.59
CA ALA A 123 -2.35 0.00 -8.71
C ALA A 123 -3.08 -0.59 -9.92
N VAL A 124 -4.04 -1.50 -9.71
CA VAL A 124 -4.87 -2.07 -10.79
C VAL A 124 -5.61 -0.99 -11.58
N VAL A 125 -6.21 -0.01 -10.89
CA VAL A 125 -6.90 1.10 -11.56
C VAL A 125 -5.89 1.98 -12.32
N ALA A 126 -4.75 2.28 -11.72
CA ALA A 126 -3.70 3.06 -12.36
C ALA A 126 -3.21 2.41 -13.66
N ILE A 127 -3.02 1.07 -13.67
CA ILE A 127 -2.64 0.30 -14.85
C ILE A 127 -3.68 0.42 -15.96
N GLN A 128 -4.97 0.25 -15.64
CA GLN A 128 -6.04 0.35 -16.64
C GLN A 128 -6.08 1.74 -17.28
N VAL A 129 -5.96 2.79 -16.47
CA VAL A 129 -5.94 4.17 -16.98
C VAL A 129 -4.70 4.45 -17.83
N ALA A 130 -3.51 4.06 -17.36
CA ALA A 130 -2.27 4.26 -18.11
C ALA A 130 -2.29 3.50 -19.45
N THR A 131 -2.84 2.28 -19.46
CA THR A 131 -3.04 1.48 -20.67
C THR A 131 -3.97 2.19 -21.65
N LEU A 132 -5.11 2.70 -21.18
CA LEU A 132 -6.05 3.45 -22.00
C LEU A 132 -5.38 4.70 -22.59
N ARG A 133 -4.67 5.47 -21.77
CA ARG A 133 -3.94 6.67 -22.22
C ARG A 133 -2.89 6.34 -23.29
N ASN A 134 -2.10 5.28 -23.08
CA ASN A 134 -1.04 4.90 -24.01
C ASN A 134 -1.59 4.37 -25.34
N LYS A 135 -2.71 3.63 -25.31
CA LYS A 135 -3.37 3.12 -26.51
C LYS A 135 -3.78 4.23 -27.48
N TYR A 136 -4.21 5.37 -26.97
CA TYR A 136 -4.71 6.49 -27.77
C TYR A 136 -3.72 7.67 -27.87
N ALA A 137 -2.52 7.54 -27.31
CA ALA A 137 -1.51 8.59 -27.36
C ALA A 137 -1.06 8.85 -28.81
N GLY A 138 -1.11 10.10 -29.26
CA GLY A 138 -0.59 10.51 -30.57
C GLY A 138 -1.42 10.10 -31.79
N HIS A 139 -2.62 9.54 -31.59
CA HIS A 139 -3.51 9.14 -32.67
C HIS A 139 -4.73 10.06 -32.78
N PRO A 140 -5.18 10.43 -33.99
CA PRO A 140 -6.45 11.12 -34.17
C PRO A 140 -7.60 10.17 -33.80
N LEU A 141 -8.46 10.61 -32.88
CA LEU A 141 -9.59 9.80 -32.40
C LEU A 141 -10.68 9.73 -33.48
N THR A 142 -11.11 8.50 -33.83
CA THR A 142 -12.30 8.27 -34.66
C THR A 142 -13.57 8.21 -33.81
N ALA A 143 -14.75 8.23 -34.45
CA ALA A 143 -16.01 8.05 -33.75
C ALA A 143 -16.10 6.69 -33.03
N ASP A 144 -15.60 5.63 -33.66
CA ASP A 144 -15.55 4.28 -33.08
C ASP A 144 -14.58 4.23 -31.88
N ASP A 145 -13.46 4.96 -31.94
CA ASP A 145 -12.54 5.08 -30.80
C ASP A 145 -13.20 5.77 -29.62
N LEU A 146 -14.01 6.81 -29.85
CA LEU A 146 -14.73 7.51 -28.78
C LEU A 146 -15.74 6.58 -28.10
N GLN A 147 -16.47 5.78 -28.87
CA GLN A 147 -17.39 4.76 -28.34
C GLN A 147 -16.63 3.74 -27.48
N ALA A 148 -15.51 3.21 -27.99
CA ALA A 148 -14.69 2.24 -27.28
C ALA A 148 -14.03 2.82 -26.01
N ILE A 149 -13.63 4.09 -26.03
CA ILE A 149 -13.11 4.81 -24.85
C ILE A 149 -14.20 4.95 -23.79
N LEU A 150 -15.44 5.28 -24.18
CA LEU A 150 -16.55 5.39 -23.23
C LEU A 150 -16.86 4.06 -22.53
N GLU A 151 -16.88 2.96 -23.28
CA GLU A 151 -17.08 1.61 -22.70
C GLU A 151 -15.93 1.23 -21.74
N GLN A 152 -14.68 1.48 -22.13
CA GLN A 152 -13.52 1.24 -21.27
C GLN A 152 -13.52 2.15 -20.04
N ALA A 153 -13.93 3.42 -20.18
CA ALA A 153 -14.05 4.35 -19.06
C ALA A 153 -15.11 3.87 -18.05
N GLN A 154 -16.24 3.34 -18.51
CA GLN A 154 -17.25 2.75 -17.61
C GLN A 154 -16.70 1.53 -16.85
N ALA A 155 -15.93 0.68 -17.52
CA ALA A 155 -15.26 -0.46 -16.88
C ALA A 155 -14.23 -0.01 -15.81
N ILE A 156 -13.47 1.05 -16.12
CA ILE A 156 -12.52 1.66 -15.17
C ILE A 156 -13.28 2.24 -13.97
N VAL A 157 -14.37 2.97 -14.18
CA VAL A 157 -15.20 3.54 -13.09
C VAL A 157 -15.75 2.44 -12.18
N LYS A 158 -16.20 1.32 -12.75
CA LYS A 158 -16.65 0.16 -11.97
C LYS A 158 -15.50 -0.43 -11.14
N THR A 159 -14.33 -0.65 -11.75
CA THR A 159 -13.14 -1.13 -11.05
C THR A 159 -12.75 -0.18 -9.92
N TYR A 160 -12.77 1.12 -10.20
CA TYR A 160 -12.42 2.17 -9.25
C TYR A 160 -13.40 2.28 -8.08
N SER A 161 -14.70 2.11 -8.32
CA SER A 161 -15.68 2.03 -7.23
C SER A 161 -15.42 0.81 -6.34
N GLY A 162 -15.07 -0.33 -6.95
CA GLY A 162 -14.63 -1.53 -6.24
C GLY A 162 -13.33 -1.31 -5.46
N SER A 163 -12.35 -0.61 -6.03
CA SER A 163 -11.08 -0.33 -5.36
C SER A 163 -11.26 0.61 -4.17
N ILE A 164 -12.16 1.60 -4.24
CA ILE A 164 -12.49 2.44 -3.07
C ILE A 164 -13.00 1.58 -1.92
N GLN A 165 -13.91 0.64 -2.21
CA GLN A 165 -14.45 -0.25 -1.18
C GLN A 165 -13.37 -1.17 -0.60
N ALA A 166 -12.52 -1.74 -1.45
CA ALA A 166 -11.41 -2.60 -1.03
C ALA A 166 -10.40 -1.83 -0.16
N ILE A 167 -9.88 -0.70 -0.65
CA ILE A 167 -8.93 0.14 0.11
C ILE A 167 -9.52 0.56 1.46
N GLY A 168 -10.79 0.99 1.48
CA GLY A 168 -11.46 1.37 2.73
C GLY A 168 -11.73 0.20 3.68
N GLN A 169 -11.80 -1.04 3.19
CA GLN A 169 -11.88 -2.23 4.05
C GLN A 169 -10.50 -2.55 4.65
N GLU A 170 -9.46 -2.59 3.82
CA GLU A 170 -8.09 -2.88 4.26
C GLU A 170 -7.55 -1.82 5.23
N LEU A 171 -7.80 -0.52 5.00
CA LEU A 171 -7.40 0.53 5.95
C LEU A 171 -8.11 0.39 7.30
N ARG A 172 -9.40 -0.02 7.30
CA ARG A 172 -10.11 -0.30 8.55
C ARG A 172 -9.57 -1.54 9.26
N ALA A 173 -9.19 -2.57 8.52
CA ALA A 173 -8.53 -3.76 9.08
C ALA A 173 -7.18 -3.37 9.71
N ALA A 174 -6.36 -2.59 9.01
CA ALA A 174 -5.08 -2.11 9.50
C ALA A 174 -5.22 -1.25 10.78
N HIS A 175 -6.20 -0.34 10.83
CA HIS A 175 -6.52 0.41 12.06
C HIS A 175 -7.01 -0.51 13.19
N GLY A 176 -7.79 -1.53 12.86
CA GLY A 176 -8.25 -2.54 13.82
C GLY A 176 -7.11 -3.37 14.41
N GLU A 177 -6.16 -3.81 13.59
CA GLU A 177 -4.95 -4.51 14.03
C GLU A 177 -4.07 -3.58 14.89
N ARG A 178 -3.92 -2.31 14.48
CA ARG A 178 -3.17 -1.32 15.26
C ARG A 178 -3.77 -1.07 16.64
N ALA A 179 -5.10 -1.02 16.73
CA ALA A 179 -5.82 -0.76 17.98
C ALA A 179 -5.68 -1.88 19.02
N GLN A 180 -5.31 -3.10 18.60
CA GLN A 180 -5.10 -4.23 19.52
C GLN A 180 -3.80 -4.10 20.32
N VAL A 181 -2.88 -3.22 19.93
CA VAL A 181 -1.54 -3.14 20.54
C VAL A 181 -1.38 -1.87 21.38
N THR A 182 -1.10 -2.06 22.67
CA THR A 182 -0.66 -0.99 23.57
C THR A 182 0.86 -0.84 23.52
N THR A 183 1.35 0.37 23.21
CA THR A 183 2.78 0.62 22.95
C THR A 183 3.61 0.94 24.20
N THR A 184 2.96 1.10 25.37
CA THR A 184 3.59 1.49 26.64
C THR A 184 4.67 0.51 27.07
N ASP A 185 4.38 -0.79 27.00
CA ASP A 185 5.28 -1.85 27.50
C ASP A 185 6.11 -2.49 26.37
N LEU A 186 6.05 -1.92 25.17
CA LEU A 186 6.88 -2.34 24.05
C LEU A 186 8.33 -1.89 24.24
N VAL A 187 9.28 -2.74 23.85
CA VAL A 187 10.68 -2.34 23.81
C VAL A 187 10.86 -1.18 22.83
N PRO A 188 11.83 -0.26 23.06
CA PRO A 188 11.94 0.97 22.28
C PRO A 188 11.94 0.78 20.75
N PRO A 189 12.63 -0.24 20.19
CA PRO A 189 12.59 -0.48 18.75
C PRO A 189 11.20 -0.84 18.21
N MET A 190 10.42 -1.63 18.97
CA MET A 190 9.06 -2.01 18.59
C MET A 190 8.11 -0.82 18.69
N ARG A 191 8.24 -0.01 19.76
CA ARG A 191 7.49 1.24 19.89
C ARG A 191 7.72 2.17 18.71
N ASN A 192 8.97 2.36 18.29
CA ASN A 192 9.32 3.19 17.13
C ASN A 192 8.71 2.67 15.82
N ALA A 193 8.58 1.35 15.65
CA ALA A 193 7.91 0.77 14.51
C ALA A 193 6.41 1.09 14.50
N TYR A 194 5.75 1.01 15.65
CA TYR A 194 4.35 1.41 15.81
C TYR A 194 4.14 2.91 15.58
N ASP A 195 5.03 3.77 16.06
CA ASP A 195 4.97 5.21 15.75
C ASP A 195 5.09 5.48 14.24
N ALA A 196 5.81 4.63 13.51
CA ALA A 196 5.92 4.73 12.06
C ALA A 196 4.68 4.24 11.34
N VAL A 197 4.07 3.15 11.83
CA VAL A 197 2.78 2.67 11.37
C VAL A 197 1.71 3.74 11.57
N ASP A 198 1.68 4.41 12.71
CA ASP A 198 0.70 5.48 12.99
C ASP A 198 0.80 6.64 11.97
N ARG A 199 2.03 7.03 11.61
CA ARG A 199 2.26 8.01 10.54
C ARG A 199 1.82 7.47 9.18
N ALA A 200 2.19 6.24 8.86
CA ALA A 200 1.87 5.61 7.57
C ALA A 200 0.35 5.44 7.37
N LEU A 201 -0.39 5.06 8.42
CA LEU A 201 -1.85 4.97 8.39
C LEU A 201 -2.48 6.34 8.17
N THR A 202 -1.99 7.38 8.86
CA THR A 202 -2.46 8.76 8.67
C THR A 202 -2.21 9.26 7.24
N ASP A 203 -1.04 8.96 6.68
CA ASP A 203 -0.70 9.31 5.31
C ASP A 203 -1.56 8.55 4.31
N ALA A 204 -1.80 7.25 4.55
CA ALA A 204 -2.66 6.41 3.72
C ALA A 204 -4.12 6.88 3.75
N ASP A 205 -4.66 7.28 4.91
CA ASP A 205 -5.99 7.87 5.02
C ASP A 205 -6.09 9.18 4.23
N THR A 206 -5.07 10.04 4.33
CA THR A 206 -5.00 11.29 3.56
C THR A 206 -4.95 11.01 2.05
N ALA A 207 -4.18 10.01 1.64
CA ALA A 207 -4.10 9.59 0.25
C ALA A 207 -5.42 8.98 -0.23
N PHE A 208 -6.09 8.21 0.61
CA PHE A 208 -7.36 7.58 0.29
C PHE A 208 -8.49 8.61 0.13
N LEU A 209 -8.55 9.62 0.98
CA LEU A 209 -9.49 10.74 0.82
C LEU A 209 -9.31 11.46 -0.52
N ARG A 210 -8.06 11.66 -0.95
CA ARG A 210 -7.77 12.21 -2.29
C ARG A 210 -8.14 11.22 -3.39
N TYR A 211 -7.87 9.94 -3.17
CA TYR A 211 -8.21 8.89 -4.12
C TYR A 211 -9.71 8.78 -4.35
N GLN A 212 -10.56 9.08 -3.35
CA GLN A 212 -12.02 9.12 -3.48
C GLN A 212 -12.55 10.32 -4.28
N ASP A 213 -11.75 11.39 -4.43
CA ASP A 213 -12.12 12.52 -5.27
C ASP A 213 -11.88 12.18 -6.75
N VAL A 214 -12.90 11.54 -7.34
CA VAL A 214 -12.94 11.13 -8.75
C VAL A 214 -12.62 12.30 -9.68
N ARG A 215 -12.99 13.52 -9.31
CA ARG A 215 -12.81 14.72 -10.12
C ARG A 215 -11.35 15.12 -10.18
N GLN A 216 -10.68 15.06 -9.04
CA GLN A 216 -9.25 15.34 -8.94
C GLN A 216 -8.42 14.24 -9.63
N VAL A 217 -8.82 12.98 -9.45
CA VAL A 217 -8.20 11.82 -10.14
C VAL A 217 -8.37 11.94 -11.65
N LEU A 218 -9.59 12.19 -12.16
CA LEU A 218 -9.83 12.38 -13.59
C LEU A 218 -9.11 13.60 -14.16
N SER A 219 -9.03 14.71 -13.40
CA SER A 219 -8.31 15.91 -13.85
C SER A 219 -6.81 15.66 -13.98
N ASP A 220 -6.21 14.95 -13.02
CA ASP A 220 -4.80 14.56 -13.05
C ASP A 220 -4.51 13.55 -14.17
N LEU A 221 -5.46 12.64 -14.44
CA LEU A 221 -5.33 11.61 -15.48
C LEU A 221 -5.51 12.15 -16.90
N LEU A 222 -6.47 13.05 -17.10
CA LEU A 222 -6.75 13.67 -18.40
C LEU A 222 -5.81 14.87 -18.69
N GLY A 223 -5.12 15.38 -17.66
CA GLY A 223 -4.28 16.58 -17.77
C GLY A 223 -5.07 17.86 -18.03
N VAL A 224 -6.37 17.87 -17.67
CA VAL A 224 -7.28 19.01 -17.86
C VAL A 224 -7.99 19.29 -16.54
N GLN A 225 -8.13 20.56 -16.18
CA GLN A 225 -8.84 20.95 -14.97
C GLN A 225 -10.35 20.89 -15.23
N LEU A 226 -11.06 19.97 -14.57
CA LEU A 226 -12.52 19.86 -14.72
C LEU A 226 -13.22 21.00 -13.96
N PRO A 227 -14.24 21.66 -14.55
CA PRO A 227 -15.00 22.73 -13.89
C PRO A 227 -15.79 22.21 -12.68
N ALA A 228 -15.98 23.10 -11.70
CA ALA A 228 -16.67 22.87 -10.43
C ALA A 228 -18.16 22.56 -10.58
#